data_AF-A0A841JHC9-F1
#
_entry.id   AF-A0A841JHC9-F1
#
_cell.length_a   1.000
_cell.length_b   1.000
_cell.length_c   1.000
_cell.angle_alpha   90.00
_cell.angle_beta   90.00
_cell.angle_gamma   90.00
#
_symmetry.space_group_name_H-M   'P 1'
#
loop_
_entity.id
_entity.type
_entity.pdbx_description
1 polymer ?
#
loop_
_entity_poly.entity_id
_entity_poly.type
_entity_poly.pdbx_seq_one_letter_code
_entity_poly.pdbx_strand_id
1 'polypeptide(L)'
;MVSLSFQTIKASLINPIKDYSENDLHKLPLRIKANNANVKIAEEAIRKNKSFLEKIPPRLNPHIPAHVAGKFSFGWCAVLAEVIKEMLGLPAVAIIATKFTESANLTPLGYVHSVNLHPDGEVEDSWGKQSLANILDRFGVLEYTLSEEVQCTNNESLKKNSPELYNQAYLEALSFII
;
A
#
# COMPACT_ATOMS: atom_id res chain seq x y z
N MET A 1 -13.22 -43.58 -13.28
CA MET A 1 -12.81 -42.40 -14.08
C MET A 1 -13.72 -41.25 -13.69
N VAL A 2 -13.30 -40.42 -12.73
CA VAL A 2 -14.08 -39.25 -12.30
C VAL A 2 -13.37 -38.02 -12.86
N SER A 3 -14.06 -37.36 -13.78
CA SER A 3 -13.66 -36.11 -14.41
C SER A 3 -13.73 -34.98 -13.36
N LEU A 4 -12.59 -34.37 -13.05
CA LEU A 4 -12.53 -33.13 -12.28
C LEU A 4 -12.71 -31.97 -13.26
N SER A 5 -13.89 -31.35 -13.22
CA SER A 5 -14.15 -30.12 -13.96
C SER A 5 -13.45 -28.96 -13.23
N PHE A 6 -12.57 -28.27 -13.96
CA PHE A 6 -11.98 -27.02 -13.51
C PHE A 6 -13.06 -25.94 -13.52
N GLN A 7 -13.69 -25.71 -12.38
CA GLN A 7 -14.44 -24.47 -12.18
C GLN A 7 -13.44 -23.34 -11.98
N THR A 8 -13.34 -22.50 -13.01
CA THR A 8 -12.68 -21.21 -13.02
C THR A 8 -13.11 -20.40 -11.79
N ILE A 9 -12.22 -20.26 -10.82
CA ILE A 9 -12.40 -19.33 -9.71
C ILE A 9 -12.36 -17.92 -10.32
N LYS A 10 -13.54 -17.33 -10.50
CA LYS A 10 -13.65 -15.89 -10.81
C LYS A 10 -12.97 -15.13 -9.67
N ALA A 11 -11.96 -14.34 -10.03
CA ALA A 11 -11.37 -13.34 -9.16
C ALA A 11 -12.47 -12.41 -8.63
N SER A 12 -12.88 -12.61 -7.38
CA SER A 12 -13.76 -11.69 -6.66
C SER A 12 -13.19 -11.42 -5.26
N LEU A 13 -11.95 -10.96 -5.18
CA LEU A 13 -11.34 -10.54 -3.92
C LEU A 13 -10.49 -9.27 -4.07
N ILE A 14 -11.04 -8.28 -4.76
CA ILE A 14 -10.67 -6.89 -4.49
C ILE A 14 -11.96 -6.19 -4.12
N ASN A 15 -12.32 -6.21 -2.83
CA ASN A 15 -13.10 -5.09 -2.33
C ASN A 15 -12.14 -3.91 -2.35
N PRO A 16 -12.32 -2.91 -3.23
CA PRO A 16 -11.52 -1.70 -3.12
C PRO A 16 -11.77 -1.15 -1.72
N ILE A 17 -10.69 -0.97 -0.95
CA ILE A 17 -10.76 -0.06 0.19
C ILE A 17 -11.22 1.26 -0.42
N LYS A 18 -12.38 1.75 -0.01
CA LYS A 18 -12.89 3.03 -0.50
C LYS A 18 -11.97 4.11 0.06
N ASP A 19 -11.02 4.55 -0.75
CA ASP A 19 -10.31 5.80 -0.51
C ASP A 19 -11.30 6.94 -0.75
N TYR A 20 -11.50 7.75 0.27
CA TYR A 20 -12.32 8.95 0.20
C TYR A 20 -11.39 10.14 0.04
N SER A 21 -11.58 10.94 -1.01
CA SER A 21 -11.01 12.27 -1.04
C SER A 21 -11.58 13.10 0.13
N GLU A 22 -10.90 14.16 0.57
CA GLU A 22 -11.46 15.04 1.63
C GLU A 22 -12.86 15.54 1.26
N ASN A 23 -13.10 15.84 -0.02
CA ASN A 23 -14.42 16.22 -0.51
C ASN A 23 -15.45 15.09 -0.48
N ASP A 24 -15.02 13.83 -0.57
CA ASP A 24 -15.91 12.67 -0.51
C ASP A 24 -16.21 12.24 0.92
N LEU A 25 -15.30 12.50 1.88
CA LEU A 25 -15.54 12.27 3.32
C LEU A 25 -16.80 12.99 3.81
N HIS A 26 -17.06 14.20 3.31
CA HIS A 26 -18.26 14.97 3.66
C HIS A 26 -19.58 14.38 3.11
N LYS A 27 -19.49 13.59 2.03
CA LYS A 27 -20.63 12.96 1.37
C LYS A 27 -20.93 11.58 1.92
N LEU A 28 -20.08 11.06 2.79
CA LEU A 28 -20.30 9.75 3.36
C LEU A 28 -21.49 9.73 4.32
N PRO A 29 -22.25 8.63 4.35
CA PRO A 29 -23.22 8.37 5.40
C PRO A 29 -22.48 7.99 6.69
N LEU A 30 -21.58 8.85 7.15
CA LEU A 30 -20.98 8.72 8.47
C LEU A 30 -22.13 8.79 9.46
N ARG A 31 -22.22 7.79 10.36
CA ARG A 31 -23.23 7.78 11.44
C ARG A 31 -23.18 9.07 12.27
N ILE A 32 -22.03 9.75 12.28
CA ILE A 32 -21.78 11.05 12.90
C ILE A 32 -20.91 11.86 11.93
N LYS A 33 -21.38 13.03 11.49
CA LYS A 33 -20.54 13.96 10.71
C LYS A 33 -19.36 14.42 11.57
N ALA A 34 -18.17 14.48 10.99
CA ALA A 34 -17.01 15.10 11.64
C ALA A 34 -17.38 16.54 12.04
N ASN A 35 -17.27 16.82 13.33
CA ASN A 35 -17.52 18.14 13.89
C ASN A 35 -16.17 18.84 14.03
N ASN A 36 -15.97 19.97 13.34
CA ASN A 36 -14.72 20.72 13.37
C ASN A 36 -14.29 21.12 14.80
N ALA A 37 -15.25 21.36 15.71
CA ALA A 37 -14.93 21.61 17.11
C ALA A 37 -14.33 20.36 17.78
N ASN A 38 -14.88 19.18 17.50
CA ASN A 38 -14.35 17.92 18.03
C ASN A 38 -13.00 17.55 17.41
N VAL A 39 -12.80 17.85 16.11
CA VAL A 39 -11.48 17.69 15.45
C VAL A 39 -10.45 18.57 16.16
N LYS A 40 -10.78 19.85 16.39
CA LYS A 40 -9.88 20.77 17.10
C LYS A 40 -9.58 20.33 18.53
N ILE A 41 -10.58 19.83 19.26
CA ILE A 41 -10.38 19.26 20.61
C ILE A 41 -9.42 18.07 20.55
N ALA A 42 -9.60 17.17 19.57
CA ALA A 42 -8.72 16.01 19.39
C ALA A 42 -7.30 16.45 19.03
N GLU A 43 -7.13 17.41 18.12
CA GLU A 43 -5.82 17.97 17.77
C GLU A 43 -5.11 18.57 18.99
N GLU A 44 -5.83 19.35 19.81
CA GLU A 44 -5.28 19.93 21.02
C GLU A 44 -4.88 18.85 22.04
N ALA A 45 -5.70 17.81 22.20
CA ALA A 45 -5.38 16.68 23.08
C ALA A 45 -4.14 15.91 22.61
N ILE A 46 -4.02 15.65 21.30
CA ILE A 46 -2.85 14.99 20.70
C ILE A 46 -1.61 15.86 20.90
N ARG A 47 -1.68 17.16 20.59
CA ARG A 47 -0.55 18.09 20.76
C ARG A 47 -0.09 18.23 22.21
N LYS A 48 -1.02 18.18 23.17
CA LYS A 48 -0.71 18.22 24.61
C LYS A 48 -0.07 16.92 25.11
N ASN A 49 -0.31 15.79 24.45
CA ASN A 49 0.22 14.49 24.83
C ASN A 49 1.58 14.20 24.18
N LYS A 50 2.64 14.81 24.73
CA LYS A 50 4.02 14.66 24.22
C LYS A 50 4.49 13.20 24.17
N SER A 51 4.15 12.39 25.19
CA SER A 51 4.56 10.99 25.25
C SER A 51 3.89 10.13 24.17
N PHE A 52 2.70 10.52 23.70
CA PHE A 52 2.09 9.90 22.53
C PHE A 52 2.84 10.28 21.25
N LEU A 53 3.16 11.56 21.07
CA LEU A 53 3.90 12.03 19.88
C LEU A 53 5.30 11.42 19.78
N GLU A 54 6.00 11.26 20.91
CA GLU A 54 7.32 10.62 20.98
C GLU A 54 7.29 9.13 20.62
N LYS A 55 6.13 8.48 20.73
CA LYS A 55 5.94 7.08 20.32
C LYS A 55 5.64 6.92 18.84
N ILE A 56 5.34 8.01 18.12
CA ILE A 56 5.10 7.94 16.68
C ILE A 56 6.47 7.88 16.00
N PRO A 57 6.82 6.76 15.33
CA PRO A 57 8.10 6.66 14.65
C PRO A 57 8.18 7.72 13.54
N PRO A 58 9.28 8.48 13.43
CA PRO A 58 9.45 9.42 12.34
C PRO A 58 9.48 8.68 11.01
N ARG A 59 8.83 9.24 9.98
CA ARG A 59 8.97 8.71 8.61
C ARG A 59 10.39 8.99 8.12
N LEU A 60 11.06 7.95 7.66
CA LEU A 60 12.37 8.06 7.02
C LEU A 60 12.19 8.52 5.58
N ASN A 61 12.85 9.62 5.20
CA ASN A 61 12.92 10.14 3.83
C ASN A 61 11.57 10.19 3.08
N PRO A 62 10.55 10.94 3.58
CA PRO A 62 9.25 10.98 2.93
C PRO A 62 9.29 11.86 1.68
N HIS A 63 9.69 11.28 0.54
CA HIS A 63 9.56 11.93 -0.77
C HIS A 63 8.09 12.12 -1.16
N ILE A 64 7.22 11.22 -0.70
CA ILE A 64 5.76 11.27 -0.91
C ILE A 64 5.06 11.77 0.36
N PRO A 65 4.22 12.83 0.28
CA PRO A 65 3.38 13.29 1.39
C PRO A 65 2.51 12.15 1.96
N ALA A 66 2.29 12.12 3.29
CA ALA A 66 1.63 10.99 3.95
C ALA A 66 0.22 10.70 3.41
N HIS A 67 -0.54 11.76 3.09
CA HIS A 67 -1.88 11.64 2.52
C HIS A 67 -1.88 11.02 1.10
N VAL A 68 -0.76 11.11 0.37
CA VAL A 68 -0.59 10.48 -0.94
C VAL A 68 -0.03 9.06 -0.78
N ALA A 69 0.92 8.86 0.13
CA ALA A 69 1.54 7.55 0.38
C ALA A 69 0.51 6.45 0.68
N GLY A 70 -0.58 6.80 1.38
CA GLY A 70 -1.69 5.88 1.63
C GLY A 70 -2.29 5.26 0.36
N LYS A 71 -2.47 6.05 -0.71
CA LYS A 71 -3.02 5.58 -1.99
C LYS A 71 -2.13 4.54 -2.66
N PHE A 72 -0.82 4.76 -2.60
CA PHE A 72 0.16 3.83 -3.13
C PHE A 72 0.38 2.63 -2.22
N SER A 73 0.06 2.72 -0.93
CA SER A 73 0.14 1.58 -0.01
C SER A 73 -0.89 0.50 -0.32
N PHE A 74 -2.11 0.92 -0.66
CA PHE A 74 -3.27 0.04 -0.80
C PHE A 74 -3.90 0.18 -2.19
N GLY A 75 -3.29 -0.45 -3.19
CA GLY A 75 -3.88 -0.60 -4.53
C GLY A 75 -2.93 -0.24 -5.66
N TRP A 76 -2.17 0.84 -5.51
CA TRP A 76 -1.28 1.34 -6.57
C TRP A 76 0.21 1.11 -6.30
N CYS A 77 0.57 0.29 -5.32
CA CYS A 77 1.96 -0.04 -4.97
C CYS A 77 2.73 -0.65 -6.14
N ALA A 78 2.10 -1.53 -6.92
CA ALA A 78 2.71 -2.13 -8.10
C ALA A 78 3.07 -1.08 -9.17
N VAL A 79 2.22 -0.05 -9.32
CA VAL A 79 2.46 1.06 -10.25
C VAL A 79 3.62 1.93 -9.78
N LEU A 80 3.61 2.32 -8.50
CA LEU A 80 4.71 3.09 -7.92
C LEU A 80 6.04 2.34 -8.06
N ALA A 81 6.04 1.05 -7.75
CA ALA A 81 7.24 0.23 -7.85
C ALA A 81 7.77 0.13 -9.29
N GLU A 82 6.87 0.07 -10.28
CA GLU A 82 7.28 0.13 -11.69
C GLU A 82 7.88 1.49 -12.04
N VAL A 83 7.29 2.60 -11.59
CA VAL A 83 7.84 3.93 -11.87
C VAL A 83 9.23 4.09 -11.25
N ILE A 84 9.42 3.65 -10.01
CA ILE A 84 10.74 3.68 -9.35
C ILE A 84 11.75 2.83 -10.13
N LYS A 85 11.34 1.65 -10.59
CA LYS A 85 12.19 0.78 -11.42
C LYS A 85 12.59 1.46 -12.73
N GLU A 86 11.65 2.07 -13.44
CA GLU A 86 11.91 2.76 -14.71
C GLU A 86 12.81 4.00 -14.52
N MET A 87 12.60 4.75 -13.44
CA MET A 87 13.31 6.01 -13.20
C MET A 87 14.69 5.81 -12.55
N LEU A 88 14.81 4.89 -11.59
CA LEU A 88 16.02 4.69 -10.79
C LEU A 88 16.76 3.39 -11.12
N GLY A 89 16.20 2.53 -11.97
CA GLY A 89 16.80 1.24 -12.34
C GLY A 89 16.76 0.19 -11.22
N LEU A 90 15.96 0.40 -10.18
CA LEU A 90 15.88 -0.50 -9.02
C LEU A 90 14.92 -1.67 -9.28
N PRO A 91 15.31 -2.93 -9.00
CA PRO A 91 14.42 -4.08 -9.19
C PRO A 91 13.13 -3.94 -8.39
N ALA A 92 11.98 -4.11 -9.05
CA ALA A 92 10.67 -4.12 -8.41
C ALA A 92 10.24 -5.56 -8.11
N VAL A 93 9.84 -5.84 -6.87
CA VAL A 93 9.42 -7.18 -6.42
C VAL A 93 8.12 -7.12 -5.64
N ALA A 94 7.33 -8.19 -5.75
CA ALA A 94 6.16 -8.41 -4.93
C ALA A 94 6.54 -9.17 -3.66
N ILE A 95 5.97 -8.75 -2.53
CA ILE A 95 5.95 -9.51 -1.28
C ILE A 95 4.77 -10.46 -1.33
N ILE A 96 5.05 -11.75 -1.23
CA ILE A 96 4.04 -12.82 -1.20
C ILE A 96 4.05 -13.43 0.19
N ALA A 97 3.01 -13.19 0.98
CA ALA A 97 2.90 -13.75 2.32
C ALA A 97 2.52 -15.23 2.27
N THR A 98 3.31 -16.05 2.96
CA THR A 98 3.01 -17.47 3.22
C THR A 98 2.53 -17.68 4.66
N LYS A 99 2.71 -16.68 5.53
CA LYS A 99 2.18 -16.67 6.89
C LYS A 99 2.02 -15.26 7.42
N PHE A 100 0.89 -14.99 8.07
CA PHE A 100 0.63 -13.76 8.80
C PHE A 100 0.71 -13.97 10.32
N THR A 101 0.80 -12.87 11.05
CA THR A 101 0.52 -12.81 12.49
C THR A 101 -0.93 -13.20 12.75
N GLU A 102 -1.22 -13.63 13.99
CA GLU A 102 -2.58 -14.00 14.40
C GLU A 102 -3.58 -12.84 14.22
N SER A 103 -3.15 -11.61 14.49
CA SER A 103 -3.93 -10.38 14.29
C SER A 103 -4.26 -10.08 12.83
N ALA A 104 -3.48 -10.60 11.88
CA ALA A 104 -3.66 -10.39 10.44
C ALA A 104 -4.19 -11.64 9.71
N ASN A 105 -4.54 -12.72 10.44
CA ASN A 105 -4.96 -14.01 9.88
C ASN A 105 -6.33 -14.01 9.20
N LEU A 106 -7.06 -12.88 9.20
CA LEU A 106 -8.28 -12.70 8.42
C LEU A 106 -7.99 -12.37 6.95
N THR A 107 -6.73 -12.07 6.61
CA THR A 107 -6.30 -11.75 5.24
C THR A 107 -5.90 -13.04 4.51
N PRO A 108 -6.39 -13.29 3.28
CA PRO A 108 -5.92 -14.39 2.46
C PRO A 108 -4.41 -14.29 2.23
N LEU A 109 -3.71 -15.44 2.25
CA LEU A 109 -2.32 -15.53 1.84
C LEU A 109 -2.13 -15.13 0.37
N GLY A 110 -0.93 -14.70 0.00
CA GLY A 110 -0.59 -14.29 -1.37
C GLY A 110 0.03 -12.91 -1.45
N TYR A 111 -0.21 -12.22 -2.57
CA TYR A 111 0.32 -10.88 -2.83
C TYR A 111 -0.11 -9.90 -1.74
N VAL A 112 0.87 -9.19 -1.16
CA VAL A 112 0.63 -8.17 -0.12
C VAL A 112 0.96 -6.78 -0.64
N HIS A 113 2.17 -6.59 -1.15
CA HIS A 113 2.69 -5.27 -1.48
C HIS A 113 3.82 -5.37 -2.51
N SER A 114 4.09 -4.30 -3.25
CA SER A 114 5.25 -4.21 -4.15
C SER A 114 6.26 -3.20 -3.61
N VAL A 115 7.54 -3.53 -3.71
CA VAL A 115 8.68 -2.71 -3.22
C VAL A 115 9.82 -2.72 -4.23
N ASN A 116 10.73 -1.76 -4.14
CA ASN A 116 11.97 -1.75 -4.90
C ASN A 116 13.16 -2.15 -4.03
N LEU A 117 14.04 -3.02 -4.54
CA LEU A 117 15.23 -3.48 -3.84
C LEU A 117 16.40 -2.52 -4.07
N HIS A 118 17.02 -2.05 -2.98
CA HIS A 118 18.24 -1.25 -3.05
C HIS A 118 19.50 -2.14 -2.95
N PRO A 119 20.63 -1.73 -3.55
CA PRO A 119 21.88 -2.49 -3.49
C PRO A 119 22.46 -2.68 -2.07
N ASP A 120 22.07 -1.83 -1.12
CA ASP A 120 22.47 -1.91 0.28
C ASP A 120 21.60 -2.86 1.12
N GLY A 121 20.64 -3.54 0.49
CA GLY A 121 19.75 -4.50 1.14
C GLY A 121 18.52 -3.87 1.80
N GLU A 122 18.36 -2.55 1.72
CA GLU A 122 17.10 -1.90 2.07
C GLU A 122 16.08 -2.03 0.92
N VAL A 123 14.84 -1.68 1.23
CA VAL A 123 13.74 -1.67 0.27
C VAL A 123 13.01 -0.34 0.32
N GLU A 124 12.34 0.01 -0.77
CA GLU A 124 11.60 1.26 -0.88
C GLU A 124 10.15 1.01 -1.29
N ASP A 125 9.24 1.64 -0.55
CA ASP A 125 7.83 1.75 -0.86
C ASP A 125 7.37 3.21 -0.79
N SER A 126 6.06 3.44 -0.91
CA SER A 126 5.48 4.80 -0.80
C SER A 126 5.77 5.54 0.51
N TRP A 127 6.22 4.84 1.55
CA TRP A 127 6.59 5.45 2.83
C TRP A 127 8.06 5.83 2.92
N GLY A 128 8.88 5.43 1.95
CA GLY A 128 10.30 5.73 1.84
C GLY A 128 11.17 4.47 1.89
N LYS A 129 12.48 4.69 1.80
CA LYS A 129 13.50 3.64 1.94
C LYS A 129 13.66 3.21 3.40
N GLN A 130 13.60 1.90 3.65
CA GLN A 130 13.64 1.30 4.98
C GLN A 130 14.00 -0.20 4.92
N SER A 131 14.21 -0.83 6.07
CA SER A 131 14.39 -2.28 6.12
C SER A 131 13.12 -3.03 5.68
N LEU A 132 13.30 -4.18 5.04
CA LEU A 132 12.17 -5.04 4.63
C LEU A 132 11.34 -5.50 5.85
N ALA A 133 11.99 -5.73 6.99
CA ALA A 133 11.31 -6.10 8.24
C ALA A 133 10.26 -5.05 8.67
N ASN A 134 10.57 -3.75 8.54
CA ASN A 134 9.63 -2.69 8.88
C ASN A 134 8.38 -2.69 7.98
N ILE A 135 8.56 -3.01 6.69
CA ILE A 135 7.42 -3.15 5.77
C ILE A 135 6.59 -4.37 6.14
N LEU A 136 7.23 -5.52 6.36
CA LEU A 136 6.55 -6.76 6.71
C LEU A 136 5.73 -6.64 8.00
N ASP A 137 6.28 -6.00 9.03
CA ASP A 137 5.60 -5.76 10.30
C ASP A 137 4.32 -4.93 10.13
N ARG A 138 4.36 -3.89 9.28
CA ARG A 138 3.19 -3.06 8.95
C ARG A 138 2.04 -3.88 8.34
N PHE A 139 2.36 -4.90 7.57
CA PHE A 139 1.38 -5.81 6.96
C PHE A 139 1.15 -7.08 7.80
N GLY A 140 1.78 -7.21 8.96
CA GLY A 140 1.68 -8.37 9.83
C GLY A 140 2.18 -9.67 9.20
N VAL A 141 3.17 -9.61 8.29
CA VAL A 141 3.71 -10.78 7.57
C VAL A 141 4.84 -11.43 8.38
N LEU A 142 4.75 -12.73 8.63
CA LEU A 142 5.76 -13.53 9.35
C LEU A 142 6.68 -14.33 8.43
N GLU A 143 6.11 -14.92 7.38
CA GLU A 143 6.85 -15.69 6.38
C GLU A 143 6.43 -15.22 4.99
N TYR A 144 7.41 -15.09 4.10
CA TYR A 144 7.19 -14.52 2.77
C TYR A 144 8.18 -15.05 1.74
N THR A 145 7.81 -14.86 0.48
CA THR A 145 8.73 -14.91 -0.67
C THR A 145 8.67 -13.59 -1.44
N LEU A 146 9.73 -13.31 -2.20
CA LEU A 146 9.79 -12.17 -3.12
C LEU A 146 9.71 -12.66 -4.55
N SER A 147 8.99 -11.94 -5.42
CA SER A 147 8.85 -12.32 -6.83
C SER A 147 8.71 -11.11 -7.75
N GLU A 148 9.64 -10.97 -8.69
CA GLU A 148 9.54 -10.01 -9.80
C GLU A 148 8.40 -10.38 -10.76
N GLU A 149 8.23 -11.68 -11.04
CA GLU A 149 7.19 -12.17 -11.94
C GLU A 149 5.78 -11.81 -11.47
N VAL A 150 5.52 -11.95 -10.16
CA VAL A 150 4.21 -11.60 -9.58
C VAL A 150 4.00 -10.08 -9.58
N GLN A 151 5.05 -9.28 -9.33
CA GLN A 151 4.95 -7.83 -9.45
C GLN A 151 4.61 -7.42 -10.88
N CYS A 152 5.32 -7.99 -11.87
CA CYS A 152 5.10 -7.72 -13.28
C CYS A 152 3.67 -8.09 -13.69
N THR A 153 3.23 -9.30 -13.36
CA THR A 153 1.88 -9.80 -13.65
C THR A 153 0.80 -8.91 -13.03
N ASN A 154 0.97 -8.49 -11.78
CA ASN A 154 0.02 -7.57 -11.13
C ASN A 154 0.01 -6.21 -11.81
N ASN A 155 1.18 -5.66 -12.14
CA ASN A 155 1.29 -4.37 -12.80
C ASN A 155 0.63 -4.39 -14.19
N GLU A 156 0.87 -5.43 -14.99
CA GLU A 156 0.21 -5.65 -16.27
C GLU A 156 -1.30 -5.81 -16.13
N SER A 157 -1.75 -6.52 -15.08
CA SER A 157 -3.18 -6.67 -14.79
C SER A 157 -3.83 -5.33 -14.46
N LEU A 158 -3.16 -4.44 -13.72
CA LEU A 158 -3.66 -3.09 -13.45
C LEU A 158 -3.73 -2.26 -14.74
N LYS A 159 -2.68 -2.29 -15.58
CA LYS A 159 -2.67 -1.62 -16.89
C LYS A 159 -3.84 -2.07 -17.75
N LYS A 160 -4.14 -3.37 -17.78
CA LYS A 160 -5.20 -3.96 -18.61
C LYS A 160 -6.60 -3.71 -18.07
N ASN A 161 -6.80 -3.86 -16.76
CA ASN A 161 -8.13 -3.85 -16.16
C ASN A 161 -8.61 -2.43 -15.81
N SER A 162 -7.69 -1.47 -15.68
CA SER A 162 -8.03 -0.09 -15.29
C SER A 162 -7.07 0.93 -15.92
N PRO A 163 -6.99 1.02 -17.25
CA PRO A 163 -5.96 1.79 -17.95
C PRO A 163 -5.96 3.29 -17.61
N GLU A 164 -7.12 3.91 -17.45
CA GLU A 164 -7.21 5.34 -17.11
C GLU A 164 -6.72 5.62 -15.69
N LEU A 165 -7.16 4.80 -14.72
CA LEU A 165 -6.72 4.92 -13.32
C LEU A 165 -5.23 4.57 -13.18
N TYR A 166 -4.75 3.58 -13.94
CA TYR A 166 -3.34 3.25 -14.03
C TYR A 166 -2.53 4.47 -14.48
N ASN A 167 -2.92 5.09 -15.59
CA ASN A 167 -2.22 6.25 -16.12
C ASN A 167 -2.23 7.42 -15.13
N GLN A 168 -3.34 7.64 -14.43
CA GLN A 168 -3.41 8.65 -13.38
C GLN A 168 -2.45 8.36 -12.23
N ALA A 169 -2.46 7.12 -11.71
CA ALA A 169 -1.56 6.71 -10.63
C ALA A 169 -0.09 6.77 -11.05
N TYR A 170 0.22 6.41 -12.30
CA TYR A 170 1.56 6.48 -12.87
C TYR A 170 2.07 7.93 -12.98
N LEU A 171 1.24 8.85 -13.49
CA LEU A 171 1.59 10.28 -13.55
C LEU A 171 1.71 10.90 -12.15
N GLU A 172 0.84 10.52 -11.21
CA GLU A 172 0.95 10.95 -9.81
C GLU A 172 2.25 10.43 -9.18
N ALA A 173 2.62 9.16 -9.41
CA ALA A 173 3.87 8.57 -8.92
C ALA A 173 5.10 9.30 -9.48
N LEU A 174 5.12 9.57 -10.78
CA LEU A 174 6.19 10.33 -11.44
C LEU A 174 6.40 11.72 -10.81
N SER A 175 5.33 12.37 -10.34
CA SER A 175 5.44 13.70 -9.75
C SER A 175 6.18 13.74 -8.41
N PHE A 176 6.42 12.57 -7.79
CA PHE A 176 7.10 12.46 -6.49
C PHE A 176 8.44 11.71 -6.53
N ILE A 177 8.82 11.15 -7.67
CA ILE A 177 10.12 10.48 -7.86
C ILE A 177 11.06 11.49 -8.52
N ILE A 178 12.08 11.94 -7.77
CA ILE A 178 13.09 12.92 -8.18
C ILE A 178 14.47 12.29 -8.05
#